data_AF-A0A520K3S8-F1
#
_entry.id   AF-A0A520K3S8-F1
#
_cell.length_a   1.000
_cell.length_b   1.000
_cell.length_c   1.000
_cell.angle_alpha   90.00
_cell.angle_beta   90.00
_cell.angle_gamma   90.00
#
_symmetry.space_group_name_H-M   'P 1'
#
loop_
_entity.id
_entity.type
_entity.pdbx_description
1 polymer ?
#
loop_
_entity_poly.entity_id
_entity_poly.type
_entity_poly.pdbx_seq_one_letter_code
_entity_poly.pdbx_strand_id
1 'polypeptide(L)'
;EDLNALVVRSSSGSIEIPELGVSIEPKRGEAFITTVEGVLERVEDVVHLLSRDETGKERADEVLKRIAQIKSGEAGMTLIIDDPTGNSAIISEKVKTMIEDIE
;
A
#
# COMPACT_ATOMS: atom_id res chain seq x y z
N GLU A 1 11.86 3.17 10.09
CA GLU A 1 10.97 2.89 11.24
C GLU A 1 9.51 2.72 10.83
N ASP A 2 8.98 3.53 9.90
CA ASP A 2 7.56 3.41 9.50
C ASP A 2 7.31 2.30 8.46
N LEU A 3 8.29 2.02 7.59
CA LEU A 3 8.23 0.90 6.62
C LEU A 3 8.10 -0.48 7.30
N ASN A 4 8.56 -0.60 8.55
CA ASN A 4 8.47 -1.83 9.34
C ASN A 4 7.12 -1.98 10.07
N ALA A 5 6.24 -0.98 9.99
CA ALA A 5 4.91 -1.06 10.60
C ALA A 5 4.15 -2.25 10.02
N LEU A 6 3.53 -3.04 10.89
CA LEU A 6 2.75 -4.20 10.47
C LEU A 6 1.42 -3.71 9.88
N VAL A 7 1.07 -4.27 8.73
CA VAL A 7 -0.19 -4.04 8.03
C VAL A 7 -1.00 -5.33 8.13
N VAL A 8 -2.12 -5.26 8.81
CA VAL A 8 -3.13 -6.31 8.89
C VAL A 8 -4.29 -5.85 8.01
N ARG A 9 -4.54 -6.55 6.91
CA ARG A 9 -5.66 -6.27 6.01
C ARG A 9 -6.62 -7.45 6.02
N SER A 10 -7.87 -7.20 6.40
CA SER A 10 -8.95 -8.18 6.39
C SER A 10 -9.31 -8.57 4.97
N SER A 11 -10.13 -9.61 4.77
CA SER A 11 -10.55 -10.03 3.43
C SER A 11 -11.42 -9.01 2.70
N SER A 12 -11.98 -8.01 3.40
CA SER A 12 -12.85 -6.96 2.85
C SER A 12 -12.18 -5.60 2.66
N GLY A 13 -11.00 -5.33 3.21
CA GLY A 13 -10.41 -3.97 3.15
C GLY A 13 -9.73 -3.63 1.81
N SER A 14 -9.79 -2.42 1.31
CA SER A 14 -8.93 -1.98 0.19
C SER A 14 -7.65 -1.33 0.73
N ILE A 15 -6.61 -1.26 -0.10
CA ILE A 15 -5.41 -0.47 0.20
C ILE A 15 -5.21 0.55 -0.91
N GLU A 16 -4.99 1.80 -0.55
CA GLU A 16 -4.64 2.86 -1.49
C GLU A 16 -3.31 3.51 -1.15
N ILE A 17 -2.55 3.84 -2.19
CA ILE A 17 -1.34 4.69 -2.13
C ILE A 17 -1.51 5.81 -3.17
N PRO A 18 -2.11 6.95 -2.79
CA PRO A 18 -2.46 8.02 -3.74
C PRO A 18 -1.26 8.56 -4.52
N GLU A 19 -0.10 8.68 -3.89
CA GLU A 19 1.12 9.21 -4.51
C GLU A 19 1.68 8.30 -5.61
N LEU A 20 1.32 7.01 -5.59
CA LEU A 20 1.68 6.03 -6.62
C LEU A 20 0.52 5.76 -7.60
N GLY A 21 -0.68 6.29 -7.32
CA GLY A 21 -1.89 5.99 -8.09
C GLY A 21 -2.28 4.51 -8.03
N VAL A 22 -2.02 3.86 -6.90
CA VAL A 22 -2.25 2.43 -6.69
C VAL A 22 -3.47 2.23 -5.81
N SER A 23 -4.39 1.37 -6.27
CA SER A 23 -5.45 0.77 -5.45
C SER A 23 -5.35 -0.75 -5.53
N ILE A 24 -5.38 -1.40 -4.37
CA ILE A 24 -5.42 -2.85 -4.21
C ILE A 24 -6.81 -3.20 -3.67
N GLU A 25 -7.64 -3.70 -4.57
CA GLU A 25 -8.99 -4.13 -4.23
C GLU A 25 -8.99 -5.51 -3.56
N PRO A 26 -9.99 -5.78 -2.69
CA PRO A 26 -10.26 -7.11 -2.18
C PRO A 26 -10.41 -8.16 -3.29
N LYS A 27 -9.49 -9.13 -3.33
CA LYS A 27 -9.77 -10.40 -4.01
C LYS A 27 -10.38 -11.36 -3.00
N ARG A 28 -11.42 -12.10 -3.42
CA ARG A 28 -12.23 -12.99 -2.54
C ARG A 28 -11.35 -13.82 -1.60
N GLY A 29 -11.48 -13.56 -0.30
CA GLY A 29 -11.11 -14.49 0.76
C GLY A 29 -9.69 -14.39 1.33
N GLU A 30 -8.80 -13.53 0.81
CA GLU A 30 -7.43 -13.46 1.32
C GLU A 30 -7.25 -12.27 2.27
N ALA A 31 -7.29 -12.53 3.58
CA ALA A 31 -6.69 -11.63 4.56
C ALA A 31 -5.18 -11.83 4.55
N PHE A 32 -4.40 -10.77 4.78
CA PHE A 32 -2.96 -10.91 4.88
C PHE A 32 -2.38 -10.00 5.97
N ILE A 33 -1.24 -10.46 6.49
CA ILE A 33 -0.41 -9.73 7.44
C ILE A 33 0.94 -9.54 6.75
N THR A 34 1.40 -8.30 6.69
CA THR A 34 2.67 -7.91 6.08
C THR A 34 3.21 -6.66 6.78
N THR A 35 4.22 -6.01 6.22
CA THR A 35 4.68 -4.68 6.61
C THR A 35 4.32 -3.64 5.56
N VAL A 36 4.43 -2.35 5.87
CA VAL A 36 4.30 -1.28 4.88
C VAL A 36 5.30 -1.47 3.73
N GLU A 37 6.52 -1.90 4.03
CA GLU A 37 7.52 -2.28 3.01
C GLU A 37 7.04 -3.45 2.14
N GLY A 38 6.48 -4.50 2.75
CA GLY A 38 5.96 -5.64 1.99
C GLY A 38 4.78 -5.28 1.09
N VAL A 39 3.97 -4.28 1.46
CA VAL A 39 2.95 -3.72 0.55
C VAL A 39 3.63 -3.05 -0.64
N LEU A 40 4.64 -2.20 -0.41
CA LEU A 40 5.40 -1.53 -1.47
C LEU A 40 6.10 -2.51 -2.42
N GLU A 41 6.71 -3.58 -1.89
CA GLU A 41 7.34 -4.63 -2.70
C GLU A 41 6.32 -5.31 -3.63
N ARG A 42 5.13 -5.63 -3.12
CA ARG A 42 4.09 -6.24 -3.94
C ARG A 42 3.60 -5.30 -5.05
N VAL A 43 3.53 -4.00 -4.78
CA VAL A 43 3.23 -2.99 -5.79
C VAL A 43 4.36 -2.91 -6.83
N GLU A 44 5.61 -2.87 -6.37
CA GLU A 44 6.81 -2.83 -7.20
C GLU A 44 6.86 -4.02 -8.18
N ASP A 45 6.57 -5.24 -7.70
CA ASP A 45 6.51 -6.44 -8.53
C ASP A 45 5.48 -6.33 -9.67
N VAL A 46 4.29 -5.81 -9.36
CA VAL A 46 3.22 -5.62 -10.37
C VAL A 46 3.63 -4.55 -11.38
N VAL A 47 4.21 -3.44 -10.91
CA VAL A 47 4.65 -2.35 -11.78
C VAL A 47 5.82 -2.80 -12.68
N HIS A 48 6.72 -3.65 -12.18
CA HIS A 48 7.79 -4.26 -12.99
C HIS A 48 7.26 -5.12 -14.12
N LEU A 49 6.16 -5.85 -13.92
CA LEU A 49 5.51 -6.59 -15.00
C LEU A 49 4.92 -5.65 -16.06
N LEU A 50 4.35 -4.52 -15.64
CA LEU A 50 3.79 -3.50 -16.54
C LEU A 50 4.88 -2.73 -17.31
N SER A 51 6.05 -2.47 -16.72
CA SER A 51 7.18 -1.81 -17.39
C SER A 51 7.71 -2.61 -18.60
N ARG A 52 7.42 -3.92 -18.68
CA ARG A 52 7.76 -4.77 -19.82
C ARG A 52 6.85 -4.56 -21.04
N ASP A 53 5.70 -3.91 -20.87
CA ASP A 53 4.77 -3.55 -21.93
C ASP A 53 5.11 -2.13 -22.45
N GLU A 54 5.32 -1.98 -23.76
CA GLU A 54 5.73 -0.69 -24.37
C GLU A 54 4.70 0.42 -24.12
N THR A 55 3.43 0.06 -23.97
CA THR A 55 2.33 1.02 -23.80
C THR A 55 2.29 1.67 -22.41
N GLY A 56 2.87 1.02 -21.39
CA GLY A 56 2.83 1.46 -19.99
C GLY A 56 4.19 1.81 -19.37
N LYS A 57 5.27 1.66 -20.15
CA LYS A 57 6.64 1.69 -19.64
C LYS A 57 7.03 3.00 -18.94
N GLU A 58 6.77 4.15 -19.56
CA GLU A 58 7.16 5.45 -18.99
C GLU A 58 6.53 5.68 -17.61
N ARG A 59 5.22 5.42 -17.49
CA ARG A 59 4.49 5.55 -16.23
C ARG A 59 4.95 4.53 -15.20
N ALA A 60 5.24 3.30 -15.62
CA ALA A 60 5.77 2.28 -14.72
C ALA A 60 7.15 2.67 -14.16
N ASP A 61 8.04 3.20 -15.00
CA ASP A 61 9.37 3.64 -14.60
C ASP A 61 9.30 4.84 -13.62
N GLU A 62 8.35 5.77 -13.81
CA GLU A 62 8.08 6.86 -12.86
C GLU A 62 7.64 6.34 -11.49
N VAL A 63 6.73 5.36 -11.46
CA VAL A 63 6.24 4.75 -10.22
C VAL A 63 7.36 4.00 -9.51
N LEU A 64 8.17 3.20 -10.24
CA LEU A 64 9.32 2.50 -9.68
C LEU A 64 10.35 3.46 -9.06
N LYS A 65 10.62 4.58 -9.74
CA LYS A 65 11.48 5.63 -9.19
C LYS A 65 10.91 6.21 -7.90
N ARG A 66 9.60 6.46 -7.84
CA ARG A 66 8.94 6.98 -6.63
C ARG A 66 9.01 5.97 -5.47
N ILE A 67 8.80 4.69 -5.75
CA ILE A 67 8.94 3.60 -4.76
C ILE A 67 10.38 3.59 -4.20
N ALA A 68 11.39 3.68 -5.06
CA ALA A 68 12.79 3.74 -4.61
C ALA A 68 13.08 4.93 -3.69
N GLN A 69 12.55 6.12 -4.02
CA GLN A 69 12.69 7.32 -3.19
C GLN A 69 11.98 7.18 -1.83
N ILE A 70 10.84 6.50 -1.78
CA ILE A 70 10.14 6.21 -0.52
C ILE A 70 10.97 5.24 0.33
N LYS A 71 11.51 4.18 -0.27
CA LYS A 71 12.37 3.19 0.42
C LYS A 71 13.67 3.82 0.94
N SER A 72 14.27 4.77 0.23
CA SER A 72 15.48 5.49 0.68
C SER A 72 15.19 6.59 1.71
N GLY A 73 13.93 6.94 1.95
CA GLY A 73 13.52 8.02 2.84
C GLY A 73 13.63 9.43 2.24
N GLU A 74 13.86 9.53 0.92
CA GLU A 74 13.87 10.80 0.17
C GLU A 74 12.47 11.32 -0.12
N ALA A 75 11.45 10.46 -0.05
CA ALA A 75 10.04 10.80 -0.23
C ALA A 75 9.17 10.11 0.83
N GLY A 76 8.00 10.70 1.09
CA GLY A 76 6.94 10.08 1.89
C GLY A 76 5.80 9.53 1.02
N MET A 77 4.96 8.71 1.62
CA MET A 77 3.71 8.21 1.03
C MET A 77 2.62 8.12 2.08
N THR A 78 1.38 8.04 1.62
CA THR A 78 0.21 7.76 2.45
C THR A 78 -0.27 6.34 2.15
N LEU A 79 -0.35 5.48 3.15
CA LEU A 79 -1.00 4.18 3.04
C LEU A 79 -2.36 4.27 3.70
N ILE A 80 -3.42 4.08 2.92
CA ILE A 80 -4.80 4.11 3.39
C ILE A 80 -5.33 2.69 3.37
N ILE A 81 -5.97 2.28 4.46
CA ILE A 81 -6.74 1.04 4.50
C ILE A 81 -8.20 1.42 4.76
N ASP A 82 -9.06 1.15 3.80
CA ASP A 82 -10.52 1.28 3.97
C ASP A 82 -11.09 -0.12 4.18
N ASP A 83 -11.59 -0.40 5.38
CA ASP A 83 -12.18 -1.69 5.72
C ASP A 83 -13.58 -1.52 6.32
N PRO A 84 -14.64 -1.84 5.56
CA PRO A 84 -16.02 -1.68 6.01
C PRO A 84 -16.37 -2.58 7.22
N THR A 85 -15.54 -3.57 7.53
CA THR A 85 -15.76 -4.47 8.68
C THR A 85 -14.97 -4.08 9.92
N GLY A 86 -14.06 -3.09 9.81
CA GLY A 86 -13.22 -2.63 10.92
C GLY A 86 -12.20 -3.66 11.42
N ASN A 87 -11.85 -4.69 10.64
CA ASN A 87 -10.94 -5.77 11.05
C ASN A 87 -9.50 -5.58 10.58
N SER A 88 -9.20 -4.44 9.93
CA SER A 88 -7.87 -4.10 9.44
C SER A 88 -7.18 -3.11 10.37
N ALA A 89 -5.84 -3.14 10.41
CA ALA A 89 -5.05 -2.28 11.28
C ALA A 89 -3.64 -2.04 10.73
N ILE A 90 -3.10 -0.87 11.03
CA ILE A 90 -1.66 -0.60 10.93
C ILE A 90 -1.11 -0.56 12.35
N ILE A 91 -0.13 -1.40 12.65
CA ILE A 91 0.46 -1.53 13.98
C ILE A 91 1.88 -0.96 13.94
N SER A 92 2.07 0.15 14.63
CA SER A 92 3.38 0.76 14.88
C SER A 92 3.31 1.60 16.15
N GLU A 93 4.45 1.77 16.83
CA GLU A 93 4.61 2.58 18.04
C GLU A 93 4.17 4.05 17.85
N LYS A 94 4.06 4.52 16.60
CA LYS A 94 3.71 5.90 16.24
C LYS A 94 2.25 6.08 15.78
N VAL A 95 1.45 5.01 15.75
CA VAL A 95 0.10 5.06 15.18
C VAL A 95 -0.85 5.79 16.12
N LYS A 96 -1.55 6.79 15.58
CA LYS A 96 -2.76 7.38 16.19
C LYS A 96 -3.97 6.87 15.41
N THR A 97 -4.76 5.99 16.02
CA THR A 97 -6.01 5.52 15.43
C THR A 97 -7.09 6.59 15.60
N MET A 98 -7.68 7.05 14.50
CA MET A 98 -8.91 7.84 14.50
C MET A 98 -10.03 6.93 14.00
N ILE A 99 -11.05 6.71 14.83
CA ILE A 99 -12.25 5.98 14.45
C ILE A 99 -13.33 7.04 14.21
N GLU A 100 -13.80 7.15 12.97
CA GLU A 100 -14.96 7.97 12.64
C GLU A 100 -16.20 7.07 12.69
N ASP A 101 -17.06 7.30 13.68
CA ASP A 101 -18.37 6.66 13.74
C ASP A 101 -19.23 7.25 12.61
N ILE A 102 -19.67 6.39 11.68
CA ILE A 102 -20.68 6.76 10.69
C ILE A 102 -22.05 6.63 11.39
N GLU A 103 -22.69 7.76 11.71
CA GLU A 103 -24.09 7.84 12.21
C GLU A 103 -25.12 7.31 11.21
#